data_AF-A0A815W2U2-F1
#
_entry.id   AF-A0A815W2U2-F1
#
_cell.length_a   1.000
_cell.length_b   1.000
_cell.length_c   1.000
_cell.angle_alpha   90.00
_cell.angle_beta   90.00
_cell.angle_gamma   90.00
#
_symmetry.space_group_name_H-M   'P 1'
#
loop_
_entity.id
_entity.type
_entity.pdbx_description
1 polymer ?
#
loop_
_entity_poly.entity_id
_entity_poly.type
_entity_poly.pdbx_seq_one_letter_code
_entity_poly.pdbx_strand_id
1 'polypeptide(L)' 'MIFLTGFGSHLVAVVAGDINKDNLTDIVVTNGGYGNIDILMNT' A
#
# COMPACT_ATOMS: atom_id res chain seq x y z
N MET A 1 9.08 4.37 -2.43
CA MET A 1 9.70 4.09 -1.12
C MET A 1 8.70 3.29 -0.30
N ILE A 2 9.08 2.15 0.27
CA ILE A 2 8.19 1.27 1.06
C ILE A 2 8.43 1.53 2.54
N PHE A 3 7.37 1.66 3.35
CA PHE A 3 7.47 1.82 4.81
C PHE A 3 6.95 0.57 5.52
N LEU A 4 7.78 -0.01 6.40
CA LEU A 4 7.45 -1.18 7.25
C LEU A 4 7.04 -0.70 8.65
N THR A 5 5.88 -1.13 9.13
CA THR A 5 5.45 -0.92 10.52
C THR A 5 5.89 -2.13 11.37
N GLY A 6 6.46 -1.90 12.55
CA GLY A 6 7.32 -2.86 13.27
C GLY A 6 6.72 -4.22 13.68
N PHE A 7 7.63 -5.09 14.14
CA PHE A 7 7.46 -6.50 14.53
C PHE A 7 6.22 -6.79 15.39
N GLY A 8 5.40 -7.76 14.96
CA GLY A 8 4.19 -8.23 15.67
C GLY A 8 2.87 -7.78 15.06
N SER A 9 2.92 -6.79 14.15
CA SER A 9 1.81 -6.40 13.29
C SER A 9 1.83 -7.32 12.06
N HIS A 10 0.71 -7.94 11.71
CA HIS A 10 0.68 -8.85 10.56
C HIS A 10 0.98 -8.03 9.29
N LEU A 11 2.17 -8.21 8.70
CA LEU A 11 2.90 -7.21 7.89
C LEU A 11 2.00 -6.26 7.10
N VAL A 12 2.00 -4.98 7.50
CA VAL A 12 1.35 -3.90 6.74
C VAL A 12 2.43 -3.05 6.07
N ALA A 13 2.58 -3.19 4.75
CA ALA A 13 3.42 -2.32 3.94
C ALA A 13 2.56 -1.30 3.18
N VAL A 14 3.02 -0.06 3.15
CA VAL A 14 2.40 1.03 2.37
C VAL A 14 3.35 1.47 1.27
N VAL A 15 2.82 1.61 0.05
CA VAL A 15 3.54 2.12 -1.13
C VAL A 15 2.75 3.28 -1.70
N ALA A 16 3.46 4.36 -2.04
CA ALA A 16 2.92 5.48 -2.79
C ALA A 16 3.57 5.56 -4.17
N GLY A 17 2.77 5.70 -5.22
CA GLY A 17 3.23 5.82 -6.60
C GLY A 17 2.06 5.91 -7.57
N ASP A 18 2.33 6.35 -8.80
CA ASP A 18 1.35 6.35 -9.89
C ASP A 18 1.26 4.94 -10.49
N ILE A 19 0.25 4.18 -10.07
CA ILE A 19 0.06 2.76 -10.42
C ILE A 19 -0.78 2.63 -11.69
N ASN A 20 -1.74 3.53 -11.90
CA ASN A 20 -2.67 3.49 -13.03
C ASN A 20 -2.23 4.38 -14.23
N LYS A 21 -1.15 5.16 -14.08
CA LYS A 21 -0.55 6.09 -15.07
C LYS A 21 -1.38 7.33 -15.37
N ASP A 22 -2.12 7.85 -14.42
CA ASP A 22 -2.87 9.10 -14.56
C ASP A 22 -2.08 10.36 -14.11
N ASN A 23 -0.84 10.18 -13.65
CA ASN A 23 0.03 11.19 -13.04
C ASN A 23 -0.40 11.66 -11.64
N LEU A 24 -1.33 10.96 -11.00
CA LEU A 24 -1.69 11.15 -9.60
C LEU A 24 -0.98 10.08 -8.75
N THR A 25 -0.80 10.41 -7.47
CA THR A 25 -0.19 9.45 -6.53
C THR A 25 -1.26 8.52 -5.98
N ASP A 26 -1.16 7.24 -6.29
CA ASP A 26 -1.96 6.19 -5.67
C ASP A 26 -1.32 5.69 -4.38
N ILE A 27 -2.14 5.09 -3.52
CA ILE A 27 -1.68 4.46 -2.28
C ILE A 27 -2.06 2.97 -2.32
N VAL A 28 -1.06 2.12 -2.14
CA VAL A 28 -1.23 0.66 -1.99
C VAL A 28 -0.94 0.28 -0.56
N VAL A 29 -1.85 -0.48 0.05
CA VAL A 29 -1.73 -1.02 1.41
C VAL A 29 -1.82 -2.53 1.35
N THR A 30 -0.83 -3.21 1.91
CA THR A 30 -0.88 -4.68 2.10
C THR A 30 -1.32 -4.96 3.53
N ASN A 31 -2.20 -5.93 3.75
CA ASN A 31 -2.60 -6.37 5.09
C ASN A 31 -2.21 -7.85 5.26
N GLY A 32 -1.03 -8.07 5.82
CA GLY A 32 -0.46 -9.39 6.04
C GLY A 32 -1.24 -10.27 7.03
N GLY A 33 -2.25 -9.72 7.71
CA GLY A 33 -3.12 -10.49 8.62
C GLY A 33 -4.21 -11.26 7.92
N TYR A 34 -4.67 -10.75 6.77
CA TYR A 34 -5.78 -11.34 6.01
C TYR A 34 -5.37 -11.74 4.59
N GLY A 35 -4.14 -11.46 4.16
CA GLY A 35 -3.66 -11.76 2.81
C GLY A 35 -4.25 -10.87 1.73
N ASN A 36 -4.83 -9.72 2.11
CA ASN A 36 -5.47 -8.78 1.20
C ASN A 36 -4.52 -7.63 0.84
N ILE A 37 -4.74 -7.08 -0.36
CA ILE A 37 -4.09 -5.86 -0.85
C ILE A 37 -5.20 -4.87 -1.19
N ASP A 38 -5.17 -3.70 -0.57
CA ASP A 38 -6.08 -2.61 -0.83
C ASP A 38 -5.36 -1.51 -1.61
N ILE A 39 -6.03 -0.93 -2.61
CA ILE A 39 -5.49 0.15 -3.43
C ILE A 39 -6.47 1.32 -3.40
N LEU A 40 -5.99 2.48 -2.97
CA LEU A 40 -6.67 3.75 -3.13
C LEU A 40 -6.16 4.42 -4.41
N MET A 41 -7.02 4.45 -5.42
CA MET A 41 -6.79 5.18 -6.66
C MET A 41 -7.18 6.63 -6.44
N ASN A 42 -6.28 7.56 -6.68
CA ASN A 42 -6.62 8.98 -6.72
C ASN A 42 -6.94 9.33 -8.17
N THR A 43 -8.18 9.75 -8.46
CA THR A 43 -8.66 10.07 -9.82
C THR A 43 -8.83 11.56 -10.03
#